data_AF-A0A139WKU1-F1
#
_entry.id   AF-A0A139WKU1-F1
#
_cell.length_a   1.000
_cell.length_b   1.000
_cell.length_c   1.000
_cell.angle_alpha   90.00
_cell.angle_beta   90.00
_cell.angle_gamma   90.00
#
_symmetry.space_group_name_H-M   'P 1'
#
loop_
_entity.id
_entity.type
_entity.pdbx_description
1 polymer ?
#
loop_
_entity_poly.entity_id
_entity_poly.type
_entity_poly.pdbx_seq_one_letter_code
_entity_poly.pdbx_strand_id
1 'polypeptide(L)'
;MAFDYSPRDLEVIALRQLECDEIINKSSNILGRYCPGRFDGWSCWPSTPAGEIANQSCPEILNYDPNPKQQCSNKDERMYVKAS
;
A
#
# COMPACT_ATOMS: atom_id res chain seq x y z
N MET A 1 2.49 -9.64 23.12
CA MET A 1 3.04 -10.24 21.89
C MET A 1 3.43 -9.10 20.97
N ALA A 2 4.66 -8.58 21.12
CA ALA A 2 5.20 -7.62 20.16
C ALA A 2 5.89 -8.46 19.08
N PHE A 3 5.51 -8.26 17.81
CA PHE A 3 6.31 -8.77 16.70
C PHE A 3 7.73 -8.21 16.87
N ASP A 4 8.72 -9.09 17.00
CA ASP A 4 10.14 -8.75 17.20
C ASP A 4 10.73 -8.25 15.88
N TYR A 5 10.27 -7.08 15.42
CA TYR A 5 10.93 -6.39 14.32
C TYR A 5 12.27 -5.87 14.84
N SER A 6 13.36 -6.28 14.18
CA SER A 6 14.69 -5.79 14.50
C SER A 6 14.72 -4.27 14.37
N PRO A 7 15.55 -3.54 15.14
CA PRO A 7 15.73 -2.10 14.96
C PRO A 7 16.05 -1.70 13.50
N ARG A 8 16.70 -2.58 12.74
CA ARG A 8 16.94 -2.37 11.30
C ARG A 8 15.68 -2.45 10.44
N ASP A 9 14.74 -3.33 10.79
CA ASP A 9 13.48 -3.46 10.06
C ASP A 9 12.59 -2.24 10.27
N LEU A 10 12.61 -1.67 11.48
CA LEU A 10 11.90 -0.42 11.78
C LEU A 10 12.44 0.76 10.96
N GLU A 11 13.75 0.86 10.78
CA GLU A 11 14.35 1.91 9.95
C GLU A 11 14.00 1.73 8.46
N VAL A 12 14.00 0.49 7.97
CA VAL A 12 13.55 0.18 6.60
C VAL A 12 12.07 0.52 6.40
N ILE A 13 11.21 0.19 7.36
CA ILE A 13 9.77 0.53 7.30
C ILE A 13 9.58 2.06 7.33
N ALA A 14 10.34 2.77 8.18
CA ALA A 14 10.27 4.23 8.25
C ALA A 14 10.73 4.90 6.95
N LEU A 15 11.80 4.41 6.33
CA LEU A 15 12.25 4.89 5.02
C LEU A 15 11.18 4.68 3.95
N ARG A 16 10.58 3.48 3.90
CA ARG A 16 9.49 3.19 2.94
C ARG A 16 8.25 4.03 3.17
N GLN A 17 7.92 4.35 4.42
CA GLN A 17 6.83 5.27 4.76
C GLN A 17 7.10 6.66 4.14
N LEU A 18 8.31 7.19 4.31
CA LEU A 18 8.68 8.49 3.74
C LEU A 18 8.60 8.49 2.21
N GLU A 19 9.13 7.45 1.56
CA GLU A 19 9.01 7.29 0.11
C GLU A 19 7.54 7.21 -0.34
N CYS A 20 6.69 6.53 0.44
CA CYS A 20 5.27 6.44 0.14
C CYS A 20 4.57 7.79 0.20
N ASP A 21 4.90 8.60 1.21
CA ASP A 21 4.32 9.93 1.38
C ASP A 21 4.66 10.83 0.18
N GLU A 22 5.86 10.72 -0.38
CA GLU A 22 6.22 11.42 -1.61
C GLU A 22 5.37 10.97 -2.81
N ILE A 23 5.17 9.66 -2.98
CA ILE A 23 4.34 9.08 -4.05
C ILE A 23 2.90 9.58 -3.94
N ILE A 24 2.33 9.54 -2.74
CA ILE A 24 0.95 9.96 -2.48
C ILE A 24 0.79 11.45 -2.77
N ASN A 25 1.72 12.29 -2.28
CA ASN A 25 1.70 13.73 -2.53
C ASN A 25 1.77 14.05 -4.01
N LYS A 26 2.61 13.33 -4.77
CA LYS A 26 2.73 13.47 -6.23
C LYS A 26 1.48 13.00 -6.99
N SER A 27 0.79 11.98 -6.47
CA SER A 27 -0.42 11.40 -7.08
C SER A 27 -1.72 12.12 -6.70
N SER A 28 -1.68 13.27 -6.03
CA SER A 28 -2.85 13.98 -5.51
C SER A 28 -3.80 14.56 -6.58
N ASN A 29 -3.47 14.44 -7.87
CA ASN A 29 -4.25 15.00 -8.98
C ASN A 29 -5.23 14.00 -9.63
N ILE A 30 -5.84 13.11 -8.84
CA ILE A 30 -6.84 12.16 -9.37
C ILE A 30 -8.22 12.82 -9.36
N LEU A 31 -8.84 12.92 -10.54
CA LEU A 31 -10.19 13.45 -10.68
C LEU A 31 -11.23 12.33 -10.54
N GLY A 32 -12.34 12.61 -9.85
CA GLY A 32 -13.47 11.68 -9.70
C GLY A 32 -13.39 10.84 -8.41
N ARG A 33 -14.05 9.68 -8.39
CA ARG A 33 -14.00 8.74 -7.26
C ARG A 33 -12.70 7.95 -7.32
N TYR A 34 -11.93 7.98 -6.24
CA TYR A 34 -10.70 7.22 -6.09
C TYR A 34 -10.54 6.75 -4.64
N CYS A 35 -9.76 5.70 -4.45
CA CYS A 35 -9.30 5.29 -3.15
C CYS A 35 -8.00 6.06 -2.82
N PRO A 36 -7.90 6.71 -1.64
CA PRO A 36 -6.71 7.48 -1.27
C PRO A 36 -5.50 6.56 -1.12
N GLY A 37 -4.34 7.06 -1.56
CA GLY A 37 -3.08 6.36 -1.34
C GLY A 37 -2.76 6.26 0.15
N ARG A 38 -2.13 5.16 0.55
CA ARG A 38 -1.80 4.85 1.94
C ARG A 38 -0.61 3.93 2.06
N PHE A 39 0.10 4.04 3.17
CA PHE A 39 1.03 3.02 3.63
C PHE A 39 0.32 2.10 4.62
N ASP A 40 0.52 0.79 4.51
CA ASP A 40 -0.14 -0.21 5.36
C ASP A 40 0.79 -0.85 6.41
N GLY A 41 2.03 -0.39 6.50
CA GLY A 41 3.08 -0.92 7.38
C GLY A 41 4.20 -1.64 6.65
N TRP A 42 4.02 -1.93 5.36
CA TRP A 42 5.03 -2.63 4.54
C TRP A 42 5.08 -2.12 3.10
N SER A 43 3.92 -1.85 2.50
CA SER A 43 3.78 -1.51 1.09
C SER A 43 3.11 -0.15 0.91
N CYS A 44 3.55 0.57 -0.11
CA CYS A 44 2.93 1.83 -0.50
C CYS A 44 1.83 1.59 -1.53
N TRP A 45 0.60 1.93 -1.17
CA TRP A 45 -0.54 1.86 -2.09
C TRP A 45 -0.80 3.24 -2.67
N PRO A 46 -0.65 3.44 -3.99
CA PRO A 46 -0.92 4.73 -4.61
C PRO A 46 -2.43 5.02 -4.63
N SER A 47 -2.77 6.30 -4.74
CA SER A 47 -4.14 6.72 -5.00
C SER A 47 -4.64 6.06 -6.29
N THR A 48 -5.79 5.40 -6.25
CA THR A 48 -6.27 4.52 -7.34
C THR A 48 -7.70 4.86 -7.72
N PRO A 49 -8.02 5.13 -9.00
CA PRO A 49 -9.39 5.39 -9.43
C PRO A 49 -10.34 4.23 -9.11
N ALA A 50 -11.61 4.54 -8.88
CA ALA A 50 -12.59 3.51 -8.60
C ALA A 50 -12.85 2.63 -9.82
N GLY A 51 -12.83 1.31 -9.62
CA GLY A 51 -12.91 0.32 -10.71
C GLY A 51 -11.54 -0.21 -11.17
N GLU A 52 -10.45 0.43 -10.76
CA GLU A 52 -9.08 -0.02 -11.05
C GLU A 52 -8.52 -0.91 -9.93
N ILE A 53 -7.47 -1.67 -10.27
CA ILE A 53 -6.73 -2.53 -9.36
C ILE A 53 -5.32 -1.98 -9.20
N ALA A 54 -4.92 -1.72 -7.96
CA ALA A 54 -3.54 -1.39 -7.62
C ALA A 54 -2.75 -2.67 -7.37
N ASN A 55 -1.56 -2.74 -7.95
CA ASN A 55 -0.61 -3.82 -7.72
C ASN A 55 0.66 -3.27 -7.10
N GLN A 56 1.19 -4.00 -6.13
CA GLN A 56 2.50 -3.76 -5.55
C GLN A 56 3.25 -5.07 -5.42
N SER A 57 4.57 -4.99 -5.41
CA SER A 57 5.39 -6.13 -5.06
C SER A 57 5.35 -6.34 -3.55
N CYS A 58 5.31 -7.60 -3.12
CA CYS A 58 5.53 -7.90 -1.71
C CYS A 58 6.96 -7.45 -1.34
N PRO A 59 7.13 -6.80 -0.18
CA PRO A 59 8.46 -6.46 0.27
C PRO A 59 9.21 -7.74 0.63
N GLU A 60 10.46 -7.87 0.19
CA GLU A 60 11.29 -9.09 0.34
C GLU A 60 11.42 -9.60 1.79
N ILE A 61 11.18 -8.73 2.78
CA ILE A 61 11.16 -9.08 4.21
C ILE A 61 10.00 -10.00 4.60
N LEU A 62 8.94 -10.06 3.79
CA LEU A 62 7.80 -10.94 3.97
C LEU A 62 7.87 -12.02 2.88
N ASN A 63 8.25 -13.25 3.24
CA ASN A 63 8.16 -14.43 2.35
C ASN A 63 6.70 -14.84 2.06
N TYR A 64 5.83 -13.88 1.74
CA TYR A 64 4.44 -14.09 1.37
C TYR A 64 4.25 -13.70 -0.10
N ASP A 65 3.26 -14.30 -0.77
CA ASP A 65 3.04 -14.28 -2.22
C ASP A 65 3.58 -13.04 -2.96
N PRO A 66 4.34 -13.20 -4.06
CA PRO A 66 5.13 -12.12 -4.66
C PRO A 66 4.30 -10.95 -5.24
N ASN A 67 2.98 -11.10 -5.39
CA ASN A 67 2.12 -10.15 -6.09
C ASN A 67 0.79 -9.87 -5.34
N PRO A 68 0.82 -9.12 -4.23
CA PRO A 68 -0.38 -8.66 -3.55
C PRO A 68 -1.17 -7.68 -4.43
N LYS A 69 -2.50 -7.82 -4.40
CA LYS A 69 -3.43 -6.99 -5.18
C LYS A 69 -4.45 -6.31 -4.27
N GLN A 70 -4.70 -5.04 -4.53
CA GLN A 70 -5.73 -4.26 -3.85
C GLN A 70 -6.76 -3.74 -4.85
N GLN A 71 -8.04 -4.04 -4.61
CA GLN A 71 -9.13 -3.64 -5.48
C GLN A 71 -9.87 -2.41 -4.93
N CYS A 72 -10.03 -1.36 -5.75
CA CYS A 72 -10.82 -0.18 -5.40
C CYS A 72 -12.27 -0.34 -5.92
N SER A 73 -13.21 -0.69 -5.03
CA SER A 73 -14.63 -0.85 -5.39
C SER A 73 -15.48 0.37 -5.03
N ASN A 74 -16.41 0.71 -5.93
CA ASN A 74 -17.28 1.89 -5.85
C ASN A 74 -18.33 1.92 -4.72
N LYS A 75 -18.47 0.85 -3.93
CA LYS A 75 -19.65 0.64 -3.07
C LYS A 75 -19.43 0.83 -1.57
N ASP A 76 -18.22 0.61 -1.06
CA ASP A 76 -17.87 0.91 0.32
C ASP A 76 -16.35 1.07 0.37
N GLU A 77 -15.88 2.18 0.94
CA GLU A 77 -14.50 2.68 0.98
C GLU A 77 -13.55 1.81 1.82
N ARG A 78 -13.62 0.48 1.66
CA ARG A 78 -12.75 -0.49 2.31
C ARG A 78 -12.05 -1.32 1.26
N MET A 79 -10.76 -1.02 1.11
CA MET A 79 -9.78 -1.81 0.39
C MET A 79 -9.67 -3.19 1.06
N TYR A 80 -9.93 -4.27 0.33
CA TYR A 80 -9.59 -5.61 0.76
C TYR A 80 -8.45 -6.12 -0.12
N VAL A 81 -7.32 -6.45 0.49
CA VAL A 81 -6.24 -7.18 -0.19
C VAL A 81 -6.77 -8.60 -0.43
N LYS A 82 -6.78 -9.05 -1.69
CA LYS A 82 -7.07 -10.45 -2.00
C LYS A 82 -5.78 -11.13 -2.47
N ALA A 83 -5.31 -12.10 -1.70
CA ALA A 83 -4.42 -13.12 -2.23
C ALA A 83 -5.23 -13.94 -3.26
N SER A 84 -4.62 -14.21 -4.42
CA SER A 84 -5.22 -15.06 -5.47
C SER A 84 -5.23 -16.52 -5.04
#